data_AF-A0A2V8LZQ3-F1
#
_entry.id   AF-A0A2V8LZQ3-F1
#
_cell.length_a   1.000
_cell.length_b   1.000
_cell.length_c   1.000
_cell.angle_alpha   90.00
_cell.angle_beta   90.00
_cell.angle_gamma   90.00
#
_symmetry.space_group_name_H-M   'P 1'
#
loop_
_entity.id
_entity.type
_entity.pdbx_description
1 polymer ?
#
loop_
_entity_poly.entity_id
_entity_poly.type
_entity_poly.pdbx_seq_one_letter_code
_entity_poly.pdbx_strand_id
1 'polypeptide(L)'
;NVVSHATASASEVTKEDFVRGGRTLRRKVRRYRPRIVAILGIEAYRKAFGQLEVEIGEQDETIGEARLWVLPNPSGLNANYQLKDFTRLFRKLRKAAE
;
A
#
# COMPACT_ATOMS: atom_id res chain seq x y z
N ASN A 1 1.52 -5.30 -8.05
CA ASN A 1 0.43 -5.53 -7.09
C ASN A 1 0.87 -6.47 -5.99
N VAL A 2 0.44 -6.20 -4.76
CA VAL A 2 0.70 -7.04 -3.57
C VAL A 2 0.06 -8.41 -3.79
N VAL A 3 -1.14 -8.46 -4.36
CA VAL A 3 -1.79 -9.68 -4.84
C VAL A 3 -1.49 -9.85 -6.34
N SER A 4 -1.15 -11.07 -6.78
CA SER A 4 -0.68 -11.34 -8.14
C SER A 4 -1.76 -11.84 -9.10
N HIS A 5 -2.96 -12.17 -8.62
CA HIS A 5 -4.08 -12.60 -9.46
C HIS A 5 -5.12 -11.48 -9.58
N ALA A 6 -5.71 -11.33 -10.77
CA ALA A 6 -6.83 -10.45 -10.99
C ALA A 6 -8.07 -11.08 -10.34
N THR A 7 -8.57 -10.50 -9.25
CA THR A 7 -9.90 -10.82 -8.71
C THR A 7 -10.85 -9.69 -9.09
N ALA A 8 -12.10 -10.04 -9.37
CA ALA A 8 -13.14 -9.06 -9.74
C ALA A 8 -13.46 -8.13 -8.56
N SER A 9 -13.18 -8.57 -7.33
CA SER A 9 -13.31 -7.80 -6.10
C SER A 9 -12.15 -8.04 -5.12
N ALA A 10 -11.80 -7.01 -4.34
CA ALA A 10 -10.84 -7.13 -3.24
C ALA A 10 -11.31 -8.08 -2.12
N SER A 11 -12.61 -8.42 -2.09
CA SER A 11 -13.22 -9.34 -1.13
C SER A 11 -12.91 -10.82 -1.38
N GLU A 12 -12.39 -11.17 -2.56
CA GLU A 12 -11.98 -12.54 -2.90
C GLU A 12 -10.54 -12.84 -2.49
N VAL A 13 -9.81 -11.84 -1.96
CA VAL A 13 -8.41 -12.00 -1.55
C VAL A 13 -8.35 -12.48 -0.10
N THR A 14 -7.76 -13.66 0.10
CA THR A 14 -7.57 -14.25 1.43
C THR A 14 -6.46 -13.57 2.22
N LYS A 15 -6.43 -13.78 3.54
CA LYS A 15 -5.33 -13.29 4.40
C LYS A 15 -3.99 -13.88 3.94
N GLU A 16 -3.98 -15.15 3.54
CA GLU A 16 -2.82 -15.89 3.06
C GLU A 16 -2.27 -15.29 1.77
N ASP A 17 -3.14 -14.82 0.87
CA ASP A 17 -2.74 -14.12 -0.35
C ASP A 17 -2.03 -12.80 -0.05
N PHE A 18 -2.52 -12.03 0.92
CA PHE A 18 -1.85 -10.82 1.36
C PHE A 18 -0.49 -11.10 2.01
N VAL A 19 -0.37 -12.14 2.84
CA VAL A 19 0.91 -12.54 3.44
C VAL A 19 1.91 -12.96 2.36
N ARG A 20 1.49 -13.80 1.40
CA ARG A 20 2.32 -14.20 0.24
C ARG A 20 2.71 -13.00 -0.62
N GLY A 21 1.77 -12.08 -0.79
CA GLY A 21 1.95 -10.81 -1.46
C GLY A 21 3.01 -9.94 -0.80
N GLY A 22 2.93 -9.78 0.52
CA GLY A 22 3.91 -9.07 1.34
C GLY A 22 5.32 -9.67 1.22
N ARG A 23 5.45 -11.00 1.20
CA ARG A 23 6.74 -11.66 0.95
C ARG A 23 7.29 -11.36 -0.45
N THR A 24 6.44 -11.36 -1.46
CA THR A 24 6.83 -11.03 -2.84
C THR A 24 7.21 -9.57 -2.99
N LEU A 25 6.49 -8.65 -2.34
CA LEU A 25 6.82 -7.24 -2.28
C LEU A 25 8.20 -7.03 -1.66
N ARG A 26 8.48 -7.64 -0.49
CA ARG A 26 9.80 -7.56 0.16
C ARG A 26 10.94 -8.01 -0.75
N ARG A 27 10.75 -9.09 -1.52
CA ARG A 27 11.75 -9.54 -2.52
C ARG A 27 11.96 -8.51 -3.64
N LYS A 28 10.89 -7.91 -4.16
CA LYS A 28 10.99 -6.86 -5.18
C LYS A 28 11.71 -5.62 -4.66
N VAL A 29 11.40 -5.18 -3.44
CA VAL A 29 12.05 -4.02 -2.83
C VAL A 29 13.54 -4.25 -2.65
N ARG A 30 13.95 -5.44 -2.16
CA ARG A 30 15.38 -5.78 -2.07
C ARG A 30 16.10 -5.76 -3.41
N ARG A 31 15.43 -6.19 -4.49
CA ARG A 31 15.99 -6.20 -5.85
C ARG A 31 16.11 -4.80 -6.46
N TYR A 32 15.06 -4.00 -6.35
CA TYR A 32 14.96 -2.71 -7.05
C TYR A 32 15.38 -1.50 -6.21
N ARG A 33 15.55 -1.67 -4.89
CA ARG A 33 15.96 -0.62 -3.93
C ARG A 33 15.26 0.73 -4.15
N PRO A 34 13.91 0.77 -4.19
CA PRO A 34 13.20 2.04 -4.31
C PRO A 34 13.39 2.89 -3.06
N ARG A 35 13.38 4.23 -3.20
CA ARG A 35 13.36 5.15 -2.06
C ARG A 35 12.06 5.05 -1.25
N ILE A 36 10.94 4.80 -1.92
CA ILE A 36 9.60 4.73 -1.33
C ILE A 36 8.78 3.58 -1.93
N VAL A 37 8.01 2.90 -1.10
CA VAL A 37 6.98 1.94 -1.50
C VAL A 37 5.62 2.45 -1.03
N ALA A 38 4.73 2.76 -1.98
CA ALA A 38 3.35 3.16 -1.67
C ALA A 38 2.39 1.98 -1.85
N ILE A 39 1.64 1.65 -0.80
CA ILE A 39 0.58 0.63 -0.81
C ILE A 39 -0.77 1.35 -0.88
N LEU A 40 -1.51 1.10 -1.96
CA LEU A 40 -2.83 1.68 -2.18
C LEU A 40 -3.90 0.73 -1.63
N GLY A 41 -4.46 1.05 -0.46
CA GLY A 41 -5.48 0.26 0.23
C GLY A 41 -5.05 -0.10 1.66
N ILE A 42 -5.78 0.45 2.64
CA ILE A 42 -5.51 0.26 4.08
C ILE A 42 -5.65 -1.21 4.47
N GLU A 43 -6.71 -1.89 4.02
CA GLU A 43 -6.91 -3.30 4.36
C GLU A 43 -5.83 -4.21 3.78
N ALA A 44 -5.36 -3.91 2.57
CA ALA A 44 -4.29 -4.66 1.93
C ALA A 44 -2.99 -4.53 2.74
N TYR A 45 -2.72 -3.34 3.26
CA TYR A 45 -1.60 -3.11 4.18
C TYR A 45 -1.76 -3.91 5.47
N ARG A 46 -2.88 -3.73 6.19
CA ARG A 46 -3.17 -4.43 7.45
C ARG A 46 -2.98 -5.93 7.32
N LYS A 47 -3.57 -6.53 6.28
CA LYS A 47 -3.48 -7.99 6.04
C LYS A 47 -2.08 -8.44 5.63
N ALA A 48 -1.36 -7.68 4.80
CA ALA A 48 -0.03 -8.07 4.31
C ALA A 48 1.11 -7.87 5.33
N PHE A 49 0.92 -6.93 6.27
CA PHE A 49 1.92 -6.57 7.27
C PHE A 49 1.54 -6.97 8.70
N GLY A 50 0.31 -7.44 8.92
CA GLY A 50 -0.15 -7.86 10.24
C GLY A 50 -0.44 -6.69 11.19
N GLN A 51 -0.65 -5.48 10.66
CA GLN A 51 -0.89 -4.27 11.43
C GLN A 51 -2.38 -4.06 11.69
N LEU A 52 -2.73 -3.69 12.93
CA LEU A 52 -4.12 -3.42 13.35
C LEU A 52 -4.45 -1.94 13.15
N GLU A 53 -3.56 -1.06 13.59
CA GLU A 53 -3.69 0.39 13.47
C GLU A 53 -2.79 0.90 12.36
N VAL A 54 -3.36 1.69 11.45
CA VAL A 54 -2.70 2.20 10.25
C VAL A 54 -3.27 3.56 9.96
N GLU A 55 -2.41 4.56 9.92
CA GLU A 55 -2.75 5.89 9.46
C GLU A 55 -2.41 6.06 7.98
N ILE A 56 -3.15 6.93 7.29
CA ILE A 56 -2.82 7.31 5.93
C ILE A 56 -1.58 8.21 5.94
N GLY A 57 -0.54 7.83 5.19
CA GLY A 57 0.69 8.58 5.07
C GLY A 57 1.93 7.70 5.17
N GLU A 58 3.06 8.32 5.51
CA GLU A 58 4.30 7.64 5.83
C GLU A 58 4.12 6.80 7.09
N GLN A 59 4.71 5.61 7.10
CA GLN A 59 4.74 4.73 8.26
C GLN A 59 6.14 4.75 8.88
N ASP A 60 6.24 4.50 10.18
CA ASP A 60 7.52 4.33 10.87
C ASP A 60 8.29 3.10 10.37
N GLU A 61 7.55 2.14 9.81
CA GLU A 61 8.07 0.88 9.30
C GLU A 61 8.67 1.05 7.91
N THR A 62 9.77 0.35 7.66
CA THR A 62 10.43 0.33 6.35
C THR A 62 10.47 -1.07 5.76
N ILE A 63 10.72 -1.15 4.46
CA ILE A 63 11.08 -2.41 3.80
C ILE A 63 12.54 -2.31 3.35
N GLY A 64 13.46 -2.71 4.23
CA GLY A 64 14.88 -2.40 4.04
C GLY A 64 15.10 -0.89 4.21
N GLU A 65 15.70 -0.25 3.22
CA GLU A 65 15.90 1.21 3.20
C GLU A 65 14.70 1.98 2.60
N ALA A 66 13.73 1.27 2.03
CA ALA A 66 12.57 1.90 1.41
C ALA A 66 11.58 2.34 2.48
N ARG A 67 11.24 3.63 2.49
CA ARG A 67 10.16 4.18 3.31
C ARG A 67 8.82 3.63 2.84
N LEU A 68 7.93 3.34 3.77
CA LEU A 68 6.63 2.75 3.49
C LEU A 68 5.53 3.81 3.60
N TRP A 69 4.64 3.85 2.62
CA TRP A 69 3.53 4.77 2.58
C TRP A 69 2.22 4.01 2.38
N VAL A 70 1.20 4.36 3.14
CA VAL A 70 -0.16 3.85 2.98
C VAL A 70 -1.04 4.96 2.43
N LEU A 71 -1.71 4.68 1.32
CA LEU A 71 -2.65 5.59 0.69
C LEU A 71 -3.99 4.90 0.50
N PRO A 72 -5.10 5.65 0.37
CA PRO A 72 -6.40 5.05 0.05
C PRO A 72 -6.37 4.41 -1.33
N ASN A 73 -7.21 3.40 -1.55
CA ASN A 73 -7.37 2.80 -2.86
C ASN A 73 -8.10 3.78 -3.80
N PRO A 74 -7.56 4.15 -4.97
CA PRO A 74 -8.17 5.11 -5.90
C PRO A 74 -9.37 4.55 -6.68
N SER A 75 -9.79 3.31 -6.43
CA SER A 75 -11.01 2.73 -7.01
C SER A 75 -12.23 3.63 -6.77
N GLY A 76 -13.08 3.79 -7.80
CA GLY A 76 -14.33 4.57 -7.70
C GLY A 76 -15.35 4.02 -6.71
N LEU A 77 -15.18 2.78 -6.24
CA LEU A 77 -15.98 2.19 -5.16
C LEU A 77 -15.60 2.74 -3.77
N ASN A 78 -14.48 3.44 -3.64
CA ASN A 78 -14.04 4.03 -2.39
C ASN A 78 -14.77 5.35 -2.11
N ALA A 79 -15.98 5.25 -1.55
CA ALA A 79 -16.81 6.42 -1.22
C ALA A 79 -16.25 7.30 -0.08
N ASN A 80 -15.23 6.83 0.65
CA ASN A 80 -14.66 7.55 1.79
C ASN A 80 -13.69 8.66 1.39
N TYR A 81 -13.30 8.76 0.10
CA TYR A 81 -12.32 9.73 -0.37
C TYR A 81 -12.80 10.43 -1.63
N GLN A 82 -12.73 11.77 -1.64
CA GLN A 82 -12.98 12.55 -2.84
C GLN A 82 -11.68 12.80 -3.61
N LEU A 83 -11.79 13.19 -4.89
CA LEU A 83 -10.63 13.51 -5.75
C LEU A 83 -9.66 14.49 -5.07
N LYS A 84 -10.19 15.51 -4.39
CA LYS A 84 -9.40 16.50 -3.64
C LYS A 84 -8.52 15.87 -2.56
N ASP A 85 -9.00 14.81 -1.90
CA ASP A 85 -8.25 14.08 -0.88
C ASP A 85 -7.12 13.28 -1.51
N PHE A 86 -7.40 12.58 -2.61
CA PHE A 86 -6.35 11.89 -3.37
C PHE A 86 -5.28 12.86 -3.85
N THR A 87 -5.66 14.00 -4.44
CA THR A 87 -4.69 15.02 -4.87
C THR A 87 -3.83 15.51 -3.70
N ARG A 88 -4.43 15.77 -2.54
CA ARG A 88 -3.70 16.19 -1.33
C ARG A 88 -2.70 15.14 -0.87
N LEU A 89 -3.12 13.88 -0.79
CA LEU A 89 -2.30 12.77 -0.31
C LEU A 89 -1.16 12.40 -1.27
N PHE A 90 -1.44 12.32 -2.57
CA PHE A 90 -0.43 12.05 -3.58
C PHE A 90 0.58 13.20 -3.69
N ARG A 91 0.15 14.45 -3.45
CA ARG A 91 1.08 15.59 -3.35
C ARG A 91 2.03 15.47 -2.14
N LYS A 92 1.55 14.98 -1.00
CA LYS A 92 2.41 14.71 0.17
C LYS A 92 3.46 13.63 -0.17
N LEU A 93 3.04 12.54 -0.80
CA LEU A 93 3.95 11.49 -1.27
C LEU A 93 5.00 12.05 -2.25
N ARG A 94 4.59 12.86 -3.23
CA ARG A 94 5.53 13.50 -4.19
C ARG A 94 6.59 14.33 -3.46
N LYS A 95 6.17 15.19 -2.53
CA LYS A 95 7.10 16.02 -1.75
C LYS A 95 8.06 15.19 -0.92
N ALA A 96 7.62 14.06 -0.38
CA ALA A 96 8.51 13.15 0.35
C ALA A 96 9.49 12.43 -0.58
N ALA A 97 9.17 12.26 -1.86
CA ALA A 97 10.02 11.61 -2.85
C ALA A 97 11.07 12.54 -3.48
N GLU A 98 10.92 13.86 -3.30
CA GLU A 98 11.96 14.86 -3.62
C GLU A 98 13.13 14.63 -2.63
#